data_AF-A0A255YZI4-F1
#
_entry.id   AF-A0A255YZI4-F1
#
_cell.length_a   1.000
_cell.length_b   1.000
_cell.length_c   1.000
_cell.angle_alpha   90.00
_cell.angle_beta   90.00
_cell.angle_gamma   90.00
#
_symmetry.space_group_name_H-M   'P 1'
#
loop_
_entity.id
_entity.type
_entity.pdbx_description
1 polymer ?
#
loop_
_entity_poly.entity_id
_entity_poly.type
_entity_poly.pdbx_seq_one_letter_code
_entity_poly.pdbx_strand_id
1 'polypeptide(L)'
;MNNNKINWTYAVIAGITGTLAFDIVGYIFTGTWWDIAGIIGEKTGLGMAYGVLGHYSNGILLSILYAGIAPSLWGPYWLRAQLFVTAETIALVWFFMFPLLGAGIAGTKLAAILPVVSLARHWAYALPLWYFNHQFNRKQS
;
A
#
# COMPACT_ATOMS: atom_id res chain seq x y z
N MET A 1 -11.03 27.46 -11.36
CA MET A 1 -10.74 26.75 -10.09
C MET A 1 -10.66 25.27 -10.42
N ASN A 2 -9.49 24.64 -10.31
CA ASN A 2 -9.38 23.19 -10.49
C ASN A 2 -10.00 22.51 -9.27
N ASN A 3 -11.17 21.89 -9.43
CA ASN A 3 -11.79 21.08 -8.39
C ASN A 3 -11.06 19.73 -8.26
N ASN A 4 -9.80 19.75 -7.82
CA ASN A 4 -9.06 18.55 -7.42
C ASN A 4 -9.53 18.10 -6.03
N LYS A 5 -10.82 17.80 -5.90
CA LYS A 5 -11.38 17.25 -4.66
C LYS A 5 -11.21 15.74 -4.68
N ILE A 6 -10.75 15.18 -3.55
CA ILE A 6 -10.67 13.74 -3.35
C ILE A 6 -12.10 13.16 -3.42
N ASN A 7 -12.29 12.13 -4.23
CA ASN A 7 -13.48 11.29 -4.12
C ASN A 7 -13.25 10.28 -3.01
N TRP A 8 -13.77 10.58 -1.81
CA TRP A 8 -13.55 9.79 -0.60
C TRP A 8 -14.02 8.34 -0.74
N THR A 9 -15.18 8.12 -1.36
CA THR A 9 -15.72 6.78 -1.57
C THR A 9 -14.75 5.92 -2.38
N TYR A 10 -14.25 6.44 -3.50
CA TYR A 10 -13.33 5.69 -4.35
C TYR A 10 -11.93 5.56 -3.75
N ALA A 11 -11.47 6.55 -2.99
CA ALA A 11 -10.20 6.45 -2.27
C ALA A 11 -10.26 5.35 -1.19
N VAL A 12 -11.36 5.25 -0.44
CA VAL A 12 -11.57 4.19 0.56
C VAL A 12 -11.65 2.82 -0.11
N ILE A 13 -12.45 2.67 -1.18
CA ILE A 13 -12.56 1.41 -1.92
C ILE A 13 -11.21 0.98 -2.50
N ALA A 14 -10.45 1.92 -3.10
CA ALA A 14 -9.10 1.67 -3.58
C ALA A 14 -8.17 1.17 -2.48
N GLY A 15 -8.21 1.78 -1.29
CA GLY A 15 -7.37 1.37 -0.17
C GLY A 15 -7.69 -0.03 0.33
N ILE A 16 -8.97 -0.37 0.50
CA ILE A 16 -9.40 -1.70 0.94
C ILE A 16 -9.01 -2.76 -0.10
N THR A 17 -9.37 -2.55 -1.35
CA THR A 17 -9.11 -3.51 -2.43
C THR A 17 -7.62 -3.62 -2.77
N GLY A 18 -6.87 -2.51 -2.66
CA GLY A 18 -5.42 -2.49 -2.76
C GLY A 18 -4.77 -3.32 -1.66
N THR A 19 -5.22 -3.16 -0.41
CA THR A 19 -4.68 -3.94 0.72
C THR A 19 -4.99 -5.43 0.55
N LEU A 20 -6.18 -5.77 0.06
CA LEU A 20 -6.50 -7.15 -0.27
C LEU A 20 -5.58 -7.70 -1.38
N ALA A 21 -5.28 -6.92 -2.43
CA ALA A 21 -4.34 -7.34 -3.48
C ALA A 21 -2.92 -7.53 -2.94
N PHE A 22 -2.50 -6.66 -2.01
CA PHE A 22 -1.24 -6.79 -1.27
C PHE A 22 -1.18 -8.12 -0.51
N ASP A 23 -2.23 -8.45 0.26
CA ASP A 23 -2.31 -9.67 1.05
C ASP A 23 -2.35 -10.93 0.17
N ILE A 24 -3.05 -10.90 -0.96
CA ILE A 24 -3.08 -12.01 -1.93
C ILE A 24 -1.67 -12.30 -2.45
N VAL A 25 -0.97 -11.26 -2.91
CA VAL A 25 0.42 -11.43 -3.37
C VAL A 25 1.30 -11.88 -2.21
N GLY A 26 1.07 -11.35 -1.01
CA GLY A 26 1.80 -11.79 0.17
C GLY A 26 1.66 -13.27 0.45
N TYR A 27 0.42 -13.76 0.47
CA TYR A 27 0.08 -15.16 0.66
C TYR A 27 0.73 -16.06 -0.40
N ILE A 28 0.75 -15.64 -1.67
CA ILE A 28 1.41 -16.40 -2.75
C ILE A 28 2.92 -16.56 -2.48
N PHE A 29 3.58 -15.55 -1.92
CA PHE A 29 5.02 -15.61 -1.64
C PHE A 29 5.38 -16.25 -0.30
N THR A 30 4.56 -16.10 0.74
CA THR A 30 4.89 -16.52 2.12
C THR A 30 4.06 -17.67 2.65
N GLY A 31 2.99 -18.07 1.95
CA GLY A 31 2.05 -19.09 2.40
C GLY A 31 1.23 -18.69 3.63
N THR A 32 1.32 -17.43 4.08
CA THR A 32 0.70 -16.96 5.33
C THR A 32 -0.28 -15.85 5.03
N TRP A 33 -1.57 -16.12 5.28
CA TRP A 33 -2.61 -15.11 5.10
C TRP A 33 -2.47 -14.06 6.21
N TRP A 34 -2.58 -12.78 5.85
CA TRP A 34 -2.49 -11.67 6.80
C TRP A 34 -1.20 -11.64 7.64
N ASP A 35 -0.07 -12.00 7.04
CA ASP A 35 1.22 -11.96 7.72
C ASP A 35 1.56 -10.57 8.29
N ILE A 36 1.35 -9.50 7.52
CA ILE A 36 1.58 -8.13 7.97
C ILE A 36 0.63 -7.72 9.09
N ALA A 37 -0.66 -8.05 8.99
CA ALA A 37 -1.61 -7.79 10.06
C ALA A 37 -1.23 -8.56 11.34
N GLY A 38 -0.75 -9.80 11.22
CA GLY A 38 -0.20 -10.57 12.33
C GLY A 38 0.98 -9.86 12.99
N ILE A 39 1.95 -9.39 12.20
CA ILE A 39 3.09 -8.62 12.68
C ILE A 39 2.64 -7.34 13.40
N ILE A 40 1.68 -6.59 12.84
CA ILE A 40 1.15 -5.38 13.48
C ILE A 40 0.48 -5.73 14.81
N GLY A 41 -0.34 -6.78 14.85
CA GLY A 41 -1.01 -7.23 16.07
C GLY A 41 -0.04 -7.69 17.16
N GLU A 42 1.02 -8.38 16.78
CA GLU A 42 2.10 -8.81 17.68
C GLU A 42 2.89 -7.61 18.22
N LYS A 43 3.34 -6.71 17.33
CA LYS A 43 4.18 -5.56 17.72
C LYS A 43 3.44 -4.52 18.54
N THR A 44 2.11 -4.44 18.40
CA THR A 44 1.26 -3.55 19.23
C THR A 44 0.79 -4.22 20.51
N GLY A 45 0.86 -5.54 20.62
CA GLY A 45 0.30 -6.31 21.74
C GLY A 45 -1.24 -6.32 21.78
N LEU A 46 -1.90 -5.84 20.72
CA LEU A 46 -3.36 -5.68 20.64
C LEU A 46 -4.05 -6.83 19.87
N GLY A 47 -3.27 -7.78 19.36
CA GLY A 47 -3.76 -9.00 18.74
C GLY A 47 -4.21 -8.84 17.29
N MET A 48 -4.65 -9.96 16.69
CA MET A 48 -4.89 -10.07 15.24
C MET A 48 -5.98 -9.13 14.73
N ALA A 49 -7.09 -8.99 15.45
CA ALA A 49 -8.19 -8.12 15.02
C ALA A 49 -7.73 -6.66 14.90
N TYR A 50 -6.95 -6.18 15.87
CA TYR A 50 -6.35 -4.85 15.80
C TYR A 50 -5.33 -4.75 14.66
N GLY A 51 -4.52 -5.79 14.46
CA GLY A 51 -3.58 -5.89 13.34
C GLY A 51 -4.25 -5.74 11.98
N VAL A 52 -5.37 -6.42 11.74
CA VAL A 52 -6.16 -6.33 10.50
C VAL A 52 -6.73 -4.92 10.33
N LEU A 53 -7.34 -4.36 11.38
CA LEU A 53 -7.86 -2.99 11.33
C LEU A 53 -6.76 -1.98 11.04
N GLY A 54 -5.60 -2.11 11.69
CA GLY A 54 -4.44 -1.26 11.45
C GLY A 54 -3.92 -1.37 10.02
N HIS A 55 -3.77 -2.59 9.51
CA HIS A 55 -3.29 -2.84 8.14
C HIS A 55 -4.19 -2.21 7.08
N TYR A 56 -5.50 -2.47 7.16
CA TYR A 56 -6.47 -1.92 6.20
C TYR A 56 -6.68 -0.42 6.37
N SER A 57 -6.61 0.10 7.60
CA SER A 57 -6.66 1.56 7.83
C SER A 57 -5.46 2.26 7.21
N ASN A 58 -4.26 1.67 7.31
CA ASN A 58 -3.07 2.20 6.66
C ASN A 58 -3.22 2.21 5.13
N GLY A 59 -3.72 1.13 4.54
CA GLY A 59 -4.00 1.06 3.11
C GLY A 59 -5.05 2.08 2.64
N ILE A 60 -6.07 2.37 3.45
CA ILE A 60 -7.04 3.44 3.18
C ILE A 60 -6.37 4.82 3.22
N LEU A 61 -5.57 5.09 4.25
CA LEU A 61 -4.85 6.36 4.42
C LEU A 61 -3.89 6.64 3.25
N LEU A 62 -3.12 5.64 2.83
CA LEU A 62 -2.22 5.75 1.68
C LEU A 62 -2.96 6.03 0.37
N SER A 63 -4.13 5.40 0.17
CA SER A 63 -4.95 5.65 -1.01
C SER A 63 -5.53 7.07 -1.04
N ILE A 64 -5.96 7.59 0.12
CA ILE A 64 -6.42 8.98 0.26
C ILE A 64 -5.27 9.96 0.00
N LEU A 65 -4.08 9.70 0.55
CA LEU A 65 -2.89 10.50 0.29
C LEU A 65 -2.56 10.51 -1.21
N TYR A 66 -2.56 9.34 -1.85
CA TYR A 66 -2.39 9.21 -3.29
C TYR A 66 -3.41 10.05 -4.05
N ALA A 67 -4.70 9.94 -3.75
CA ALA A 67 -5.75 10.70 -4.41
C ALA A 67 -5.54 12.22 -4.32
N GLY A 68 -5.00 12.71 -3.18
CA GLY A 68 -4.66 14.11 -2.99
C GLY A 68 -3.47 14.59 -3.80
N ILE A 69 -2.40 13.78 -3.91
CA ILE A 69 -1.16 14.19 -4.58
C ILE A 69 -1.10 13.80 -6.07
N ALA A 70 -1.90 12.83 -6.50
CA ALA A 70 -1.86 12.28 -7.86
C ALA A 70 -1.99 13.32 -8.99
N PRO A 71 -2.77 14.41 -8.86
CA PRO A 71 -2.79 15.48 -9.86
C PRO A 71 -1.43 16.15 -10.08
N SER A 72 -0.58 16.18 -9.05
CA SER A 72 0.76 16.80 -9.04
C SER A 72 1.87 15.85 -9.46
N LEU A 73 1.59 14.54 -9.57
CA LEU A 73 2.57 13.55 -10.01
C LEU A 73 2.71 13.54 -11.54
N TRP A 74 3.93 13.36 -12.02
CA TRP A 74 4.25 13.31 -13.45
C TRP A 74 3.89 11.94 -14.08
N GLY A 75 3.64 11.95 -15.39
CA GLY A 75 3.42 10.74 -16.20
C GLY A 75 1.95 10.34 -16.35
N PRO A 76 1.66 9.22 -17.04
CA PRO A 76 0.32 8.66 -17.17
C PRO A 76 -0.21 8.14 -15.82
N TYR A 77 -1.52 8.09 -15.64
CA TYR A 77 -2.15 7.79 -14.34
C TYR A 77 -1.71 6.46 -13.70
N TRP A 78 -1.48 5.42 -14.51
CA TRP A 78 -1.02 4.13 -13.99
C TRP A 78 0.42 4.24 -13.44
N LEU A 79 1.27 5.02 -14.10
CA LEU A 79 2.66 5.23 -13.69
C LEU A 79 2.72 6.06 -12.41
N ARG A 80 1.83 7.04 -12.23
CA ARG A 80 1.74 7.84 -11.01
C ARG A 80 1.51 6.98 -9.78
N ALA A 81 0.57 6.02 -9.86
CA ALA A 81 0.30 5.07 -8.78
C ALA A 81 1.54 4.23 -8.49
N GLN A 82 2.21 3.71 -9.52
CA GLN A 82 3.42 2.89 -9.33
C GLN A 82 4.59 3.67 -8.74
N LEU A 83 4.82 4.90 -9.19
CA LEU A 83 5.86 5.77 -8.65
C LEU A 83 5.57 6.12 -7.20
N PHE A 84 4.31 6.44 -6.86
CA PHE A 84 3.90 6.72 -5.49
C PHE A 84 4.19 5.54 -4.56
N VAL A 85 3.69 4.35 -4.89
CA VAL A 85 3.90 3.17 -4.02
C VAL A 85 5.36 2.74 -3.97
N THR A 86 6.12 2.92 -5.05
CA THR A 86 7.56 2.59 -5.07
C THR A 86 8.33 3.53 -4.15
N ALA A 87 8.06 4.83 -4.24
CA ALA A 87 8.67 5.83 -3.36
C ALA A 87 8.29 5.59 -1.91
N GLU A 88 7.02 5.27 -1.64
CA GLU A 88 6.53 4.89 -0.32
C GLU A 88 7.21 3.62 0.21
N THR A 89 7.32 2.57 -0.60
CA THR A 89 8.01 1.33 -0.22
C THR A 89 9.47 1.60 0.14
N ILE A 90 10.18 2.38 -0.67
CA ILE A 90 11.60 2.68 -0.40
C ILE A 90 11.73 3.53 0.87
N ALA A 91 10.97 4.63 0.96
CA ALA A 91 11.12 5.59 2.05
C ALA A 91 10.57 5.04 3.38
N LEU A 92 9.33 4.54 3.38
CA LEU A 92 8.61 4.15 4.57
C LEU A 92 8.80 2.67 4.92
N VAL A 93 8.97 1.78 3.95
CA VAL A 93 9.14 0.35 4.25
C VAL A 93 10.61 0.00 4.39
N TRP A 94 11.44 0.30 3.40
CA TRP A 94 12.84 -0.15 3.38
C TRP A 94 13.75 0.64 4.30
N PHE A 95 13.59 1.97 4.35
CA PHE A 95 14.41 2.83 5.18
C PHE A 95 13.84 3.11 6.56
N PHE A 96 12.55 2.82 6.79
CA PHE A 96 11.90 3.11 8.08
C PHE A 96 11.34 1.86 8.76
N MET A 97 10.27 1.22 8.24
CA MET A 97 9.62 0.09 8.91
C MET A 97 10.52 -1.14 9.07
N PHE A 98 11.21 -1.59 8.03
CA PHE A 98 12.08 -2.78 8.15
C PHE A 98 13.23 -2.58 9.15
N PRO A 99 13.97 -1.46 9.14
CA PRO A 99 14.93 -1.17 10.20
C PRO A 99 14.29 -1.10 11.59
N LEU A 100 13.12 -0.46 11.73
CA LEU A 100 12.39 -0.36 13.00
C LEU A 100 12.00 -1.74 13.55
N LEU A 101 11.67 -2.69 12.66
CA LEU A 101 11.34 -4.07 13.01
C LEU A 101 12.58 -4.97 13.20
N GLY A 102 13.80 -4.42 13.10
CA GLY A 102 15.05 -5.17 13.23
C GLY A 102 15.47 -5.94 11.97
N ALA A 103 14.74 -5.79 10.86
CA ALA A 103 15.00 -6.49 9.60
C ALA A 103 16.12 -5.85 8.74
N GLY A 104 16.65 -4.70 9.18
CA GLY A 104 17.66 -3.94 8.45
C GLY A 104 17.12 -3.20 7.22
N ILE A 105 17.99 -2.52 6.49
CA ILE A 105 17.61 -1.76 5.28
C ILE A 105 17.07 -2.73 4.24
N ALA A 106 15.87 -2.42 3.72
CA ALA A 106 15.14 -3.24 2.76
C ALA A 106 14.87 -4.69 3.22
N GLY A 107 14.98 -4.98 4.53
CA GLY A 107 14.73 -6.31 5.08
C GLY A 107 15.87 -7.31 4.90
N THR A 108 17.04 -6.84 4.48
CA THR A 108 18.18 -7.71 4.09
C THR A 108 18.78 -8.53 5.24
N LYS A 109 18.51 -8.19 6.51
CA LYS A 109 18.91 -9.03 7.65
C LYS A 109 18.01 -10.24 7.87
N LEU A 110 16.77 -10.23 7.36
CA LEU A 110 15.85 -11.36 7.47
C LEU A 110 15.99 -12.30 6.27
N ALA A 111 15.91 -11.77 5.04
CA ALA A 111 16.16 -12.54 3.83
C ALA A 111 16.46 -11.63 2.63
N ALA A 112 17.34 -12.09 1.74
CA ALA A 112 17.75 -11.35 0.55
C ALA A 112 16.60 -11.08 -0.45
N ILE A 113 15.51 -11.85 -0.39
CA ILE A 113 14.36 -11.73 -1.30
C ILE A 113 13.33 -10.69 -0.85
N LEU A 114 13.38 -10.24 0.41
CA LEU A 114 12.38 -9.31 0.97
C LEU A 114 12.24 -7.96 0.24
N PRO A 115 13.30 -7.34 -0.31
CA PRO A 115 13.14 -6.14 -1.14
C PRO A 115 12.21 -6.41 -2.33
N VAL A 116 12.40 -7.53 -3.02
CA VAL A 116 11.61 -7.91 -4.19
C VAL A 116 10.16 -8.23 -3.81
N VAL A 117 9.96 -9.04 -2.76
CA VAL A 117 8.62 -9.43 -2.30
C VAL A 117 7.84 -8.21 -1.81
N SER A 118 8.47 -7.35 -1.01
CA SER A 118 7.82 -6.13 -0.52
C SER A 118 7.41 -5.22 -1.67
N LEU A 119 8.28 -5.00 -2.66
CA LEU A 119 7.94 -4.18 -3.82
C LEU A 119 6.81 -4.80 -4.67
N ALA A 120 6.85 -6.11 -4.90
CA ALA A 120 5.82 -6.82 -5.65
C ALA A 120 4.43 -6.67 -5.00
N ARG A 121 4.35 -6.77 -3.66
CA ARG A 121 3.10 -6.56 -2.93
C ARG A 121 2.58 -5.12 -3.07
N HIS A 122 3.45 -4.12 -3.01
CA HIS A 122 3.05 -2.71 -3.16
C HIS A 122 2.66 -2.37 -4.60
N TRP A 123 3.30 -2.98 -5.61
CA TRP A 123 2.85 -2.85 -6.99
C TRP A 123 1.48 -3.49 -7.23
N ALA A 124 1.14 -4.57 -6.53
CA ALA A 124 -0.21 -5.12 -6.56
C ALA A 124 -1.22 -4.16 -5.89
N TYR A 125 -0.84 -3.56 -4.76
CA TYR A 125 -1.63 -2.50 -4.10
C TYR A 125 -1.89 -1.30 -5.02
N ALA A 126 -0.95 -0.90 -5.87
CA ALA A 126 -1.13 0.22 -6.79
C ALA A 126 -2.20 0.00 -7.87
N LEU A 127 -2.53 -1.26 -8.22
CA LEU A 127 -3.48 -1.55 -9.29
C LEU A 127 -4.88 -1.02 -8.97
N PRO A 128 -5.49 -1.32 -7.80
CA PRO A 128 -6.75 -0.70 -7.41
C PRO A 128 -6.68 0.81 -7.22
N LEU A 129 -5.55 1.34 -6.73
CA LEU A 129 -5.34 2.78 -6.59
C LEU A 129 -5.49 3.49 -7.92
N TRP A 130 -4.82 3.01 -8.96
CA TRP A 130 -4.95 3.55 -10.31
C TRP A 130 -6.39 3.39 -10.84
N TYR A 131 -6.97 2.20 -10.69
CA TYR A 131 -8.28 1.90 -11.25
C TYR A 131 -9.38 2.78 -10.66
N PHE A 132 -9.54 2.82 -9.35
CA PHE A 132 -10.64 3.54 -8.70
C PHE A 132 -10.39 5.05 -8.63
N ASN A 133 -9.17 5.51 -8.31
CA ASN A 133 -8.92 6.96 -8.19
C ASN A 133 -8.84 7.67 -9.56
N HIS A 134 -8.57 6.95 -10.66
CA HIS A 134 -8.44 7.58 -11.98
C HIS A 134 -9.34 6.96 -13.05
N GLN A 135 -9.18 5.67 -13.34
CA GLN A 135 -9.82 5.09 -14.53
C GLN A 135 -11.35 5.03 -14.40
N PHE A 136 -11.86 4.65 -13.23
CA PHE A 136 -13.29 4.57 -12.97
C PHE A 136 -13.92 5.95 -12.82
N ASN A 137 -13.24 6.87 -12.12
CA ASN A 137 -13.70 8.25 -11.94
C ASN A 137 -13.94 8.97 -13.26
N ARG A 138 -13.03 8.79 -14.22
CA ARG A 138 -13.15 9.40 -15.55
C ARG A 138 -14.33 8.88 -16.37
N LYS A 139 -14.83 7.66 -16.10
CA LYS A 139 -16.01 7.13 -16.79
C LYS A 139 -17.32 7.71 -16.26
N GLN A 140 -17.29 8.38 -15.10
CA GLN A 140 -18.48 8.94 -14.46
C GLN A 140 -18.58 10.48 -14.54
N SER A 141 -17.53 11.15 -15.02
CA SER A 141 -17.47 12.60 -15.28
C SER A 141 -17.77 12.93 -16.74
#